data_AF-A0A1F9IZL7-F1
#
_entry.id   AF-A0A1F9IZL7-F1
#
_cell.length_a   1.000
_cell.length_b   1.000
_cell.length_c   1.000
_cell.angle_alpha   90.00
_cell.angle_beta   90.00
_cell.angle_gamma   90.00
#
_symmetry.space_group_name_H-M   'P 1'
#
loop_
_entity.id
_entity.type
_entity.pdbx_description
1 polymer ?
#
loop_
_entity_poly.entity_id
_entity_poly.type
_entity_poly.pdbx_seq_one_letter_code
_entity_poly.pdbx_strand_id
1 'polypeptide(L)' 'MEFTISGDGRLEGTRLIRSSGFSVLDQEAARAVQAAAPFHAIPPWIGKSRLEVVASFEYHDNRLKYGYVP' A
#
# COMPACT_ATOMS: atom_id res chain seq x y z
N MET A 1 6.70 -1.45 -1.34
CA MET A 1 6.32 -0.24 -2.07
C MET A 1 6.68 0.97 -1.23
N GLU A 2 7.06 2.08 -1.85
CA GLU A 2 7.22 3.35 -1.17
C GLU A 2 6.21 4.38 -1.68
N PHE A 3 5.80 5.30 -0.82
CA PHE A 3 4.96 6.43 -1.20
C PHE A 3 5.08 7.56 -0.19
N THR A 4 4.74 8.78 -0.64
CA THR A 4 4.83 9.99 0.19
C THR A 4 3.45 10.57 0.44
N ILE A 5 3.17 10.84 1.71
CA ILE A 5 1.97 11.54 2.16
C ILE A 5 2.38 12.95 2.58
N SER A 6 1.72 13.98 2.05
CA SER A 6 1.91 15.38 2.47
C SER A 6 1.23 15.66 3.81
N GLY A 7 1.57 16.78 4.43
CA GLY A 7 1.02 17.17 5.75
C GLY A 7 -0.50 17.26 5.80
N ASP A 8 -1.14 17.60 4.68
CA ASP A 8 -2.60 17.65 4.50
C ASP A 8 -3.23 16.30 4.11
N GLY A 9 -2.44 15.23 4.04
CA GLY A 9 -2.91 13.86 3.78
C GLY A 9 -2.97 13.48 2.30
N ARG A 10 -2.53 14.35 1.38
CA ARG A 10 -2.51 14.01 -0.06
C ARG A 10 -1.37 13.03 -0.37
N LEU A 11 -1.64 12.14 -1.32
CA LEU A 11 -0.63 11.24 -1.87
C LEU A 11 0.16 11.99 -2.95
N GLU A 12 1.45 12.21 -2.73
CA GLU A 12 2.31 12.93 -3.69
C GLU A 12 2.86 12.00 -4.79
N GLY A 13 3.08 10.73 -4.46
CA GLY A 13 3.59 9.74 -5.42
C GLY A 13 3.76 8.36 -4.81
N THR A 14 3.82 7.35 -5.68
CA THR A 14 4.02 5.93 -5.32
C THR A 14 5.09 5.32 -6.20
N ARG A 15 5.97 4.50 -5.64
CA ARG A 15 6.99 3.75 -6.38
C ARG A 15 7.10 2.32 -5.90
N LEU A 16 7.14 1.38 -6.85
CA LEU A 16 7.41 -0.02 -6.57
C LEU A 16 8.92 -0.21 -6.35
N ILE A 17 9.30 -0.55 -5.12
CA ILE A 17 10.72 -0.79 -4.74
C ILE A 17 11.12 -2.27 -4.83
N ARG A 18 10.15 -3.17 -4.78
CA ARG A 18 10.31 -4.62 -4.87
C ARG A 18 9.05 -5.20 -5.49
N SER A 19 9.21 -5.92 -6.59
CA SER A 19 8.12 -6.67 -7.23
C SER A 19 7.78 -7.92 -6.43
N SER A 20 6.51 -8.29 -6.43
CA SER A 20 6.00 -9.58 -5.94
C SER A 20 6.38 -10.76 -6.83
N GLY A 21 6.89 -10.49 -8.05
CA GLY A 21 7.07 -11.48 -9.11
C GLY A 21 5.84 -11.64 -10.02
N PHE A 22 4.72 -10.98 -9.71
CA PHE A 22 3.50 -10.99 -10.51
C PHE A 22 3.04 -9.55 -10.79
N SER A 23 3.05 -9.14 -12.06
CA SER A 23 2.73 -7.76 -12.46
C SER A 23 1.32 -7.32 -12.05
N VAL A 24 0.35 -8.24 -12.06
CA VAL A 24 -1.03 -7.96 -11.62
C VAL A 24 -1.06 -7.59 -10.14
N LEU A 25 -0.36 -8.33 -9.28
CA LEU A 25 -0.32 -8.03 -7.84
C LEU A 25 0.41 -6.71 -7.55
N ASP A 26 1.47 -6.42 -8.30
CA ASP A 26 2.18 -5.15 -8.20
C ASP A 26 1.29 -3.95 -8.57
N GLN A 27 0.47 -4.10 -9.62
CA GLN A 27 -0.49 -3.08 -10.04
C GLN A 27 -1.61 -2.90 -9.02
N GLU A 28 -2.13 -3.98 -8.45
CA GLU A 28 -3.15 -3.91 -7.40
C GLU A 28 -2.60 -3.27 -6.12
N ALA A 29 -1.34 -3.50 -5.76
CA ALA A 29 -0.70 -2.84 -4.63
C ALA A 29 -0.64 -1.31 -4.82
N ALA A 30 -0.24 -0.86 -6.02
CA ALA A 30 -0.26 0.56 -6.36
C ALA A 30 -1.69 1.13 -6.36
N ARG A 31 -2.66 0.40 -6.92
CA ARG A 31 -4.07 0.80 -6.94
C ARG A 31 -4.66 0.90 -5.54
N ALA A 32 -4.30 0.00 -4.63
CA ALA A 32 -4.77 0.03 -3.24
C ALA A 32 -4.34 1.32 -2.51
N VAL A 33 -3.10 1.77 -2.70
CA VAL A 33 -2.62 3.02 -2.10
C VAL A 33 -3.28 4.25 -2.74
N GLN A 34 -3.48 4.22 -4.05
CA GLN A 34 -4.21 5.29 -4.74
C GLN A 34 -5.67 5.37 -4.28
N ALA A 35 -6.33 4.22 -4.08
CA ALA A 35 -7.70 4.15 -3.59
C ALA A 35 -7.84 4.56 -2.12
N ALA A 36 -6.79 4.38 -1.31
CA ALA A 36 -6.74 4.85 0.06
C ALA A 36 -6.52 6.37 0.16
N ALA A 37 -6.12 7.04 -0.92
CA ALA A 37 -5.97 8.49 -0.93
C ALA A 37 -7.34 9.19 -1.03
N PRO A 38 -7.53 10.33 -0.34
CA PRO A 38 -6.57 10.99 0.54
C PRO A 38 -6.46 10.29 1.91
N PHE A 39 -5.26 10.34 2.49
CA PHE A 39 -5.00 9.91 3.86
C PHE A 39 -5.41 10.99 4.86
N HIS A 40 -5.43 10.64 6.14
CA HIS A 40 -5.58 11.63 7.19
C HIS A 40 -4.35 12.55 7.24
N ALA A 41 -4.59 13.81 7.58
CA ALA A 41 -3.52 14.78 7.80
C ALA A 41 -2.52 14.27 8.84
N ILE A 42 -1.24 14.58 8.63
CA ILE A 42 -0.18 14.17 9.54
C ILE A 42 -0.42 14.88 10.87
N PRO A 43 -0.50 14.15 11.99
CA PRO A 43 -0.70 14.77 13.27
C PRO A 43 0.40 15.80 13.60
N PRO A 44 0.04 16.99 14.10
CA PRO A 44 0.97 18.10 14.25
C PRO A 44 2.12 17.80 15.22
N TRP A 45 1.93 16.88 16.18
CA TRP A 45 2.96 16.45 17.11
C TRP A 45 4.13 15.68 16.46
N ILE A 46 3.97 15.19 15.23
CA ILE A 46 5.06 14.55 14.47
C ILE A 46 6.06 15.60 13.94
N GLY A 47 5.63 16.86 13.78
CA GLY A 47 6.50 17.96 13.37
C GLY A 47 7.05 17.84 11.93
N LYS A 48 6.48 16.96 11.10
CA LYS A 48 6.89 16.76 9.70
C LYS A 48 5.80 17.21 8.75
N SER A 49 6.21 17.92 7.69
CA SER A 49 5.32 18.33 6.59
C SER A 49 5.10 17.25 5.54
N ARG A 50 5.84 16.14 5.61
CA ARG A 50 5.70 14.97 4.74
C ARG A 50 6.10 13.69 5.47
N LEU A 51 5.46 12.59 5.11
CA LEU A 51 5.75 11.25 5.60
C LEU A 51 6.12 10.35 4.42
N GLU A 52 7.35 9.85 4.45
CA GLU A 52 7.81 8.80 3.54
C GLU A 52 7.46 7.44 4.17
N VAL A 53 6.65 6.65 3.47
CA VAL A 53 6.15 5.36 3.94
C VAL A 53 6.72 4.25 3.09
N VAL A 54 7.29 3.22 3.73
CA VAL A 54 7.66 1.96 3.09
C VAL A 54 6.72 0.87 3.59
N ALA A 55 5.91 0.32 2.69
CA ALA A 55 4.91 -0.69 3.00
C ALA A 55 5.14 -1.99 2.22
N SER A 56 4.81 -3.13 2.81
CA SER A 56 4.76 -4.43 2.15
C SER A 56 3.31 -4.81 1.86
N PHE A 57 3.05 -5.37 0.68
CA PHE A 57 1.74 -5.89 0.29
C PHE A 57 1.85 -7.41 0.23
N GLU A 58 1.11 -8.08 1.10
CA GLU A 58 1.06 -9.54 1.19
C GLU A 58 -0.31 -10.02 0.74
N TYR A 59 -0.33 -10.92 -0.24
CA TYR A 59 -1.54 -11.51 -0.78
C TYR A 59 -1.67 -12.94 -0.28
N HIS A 60 -2.73 -13.21 0.46
CA HIS A 60 -3.05 -14.55 0.95
C HIS A 60 -4.25 -15.10 0.19
N ASP A 61 -4.10 -16.29 -0.40
CA ASP A 61 -5.25 -17.01 -0.95
C ASP A 61 -6.06 -17.59 0.21
N ASN A 62 -7.16 -16.92 0.56
CA ASN A 62 -8.04 -17.34 1.65
C ASN A 62 -9.13 -18.33 1.18
N ARG A 63 -8.96 -18.96 0.01
CA ARG A 63 -9.78 -20.10 -0.37
C ARG A 63 -9.66 -21.15 0.73
N LEU A 64 -10.79 -21.47 1.35
CA LEU A 64 -10.92 -22.66 2.17
C LEU A 64 -10.37 -23.82 1.34
N LYS A 65 -9.34 -24.50 1.85
CA LYS A 65 -8.89 -25.76 1.27
C LYS A 65 -10.04 -26.75 1.45
N TYR A 66 -10.99 -26.78 0.51
CA TYR A 66 -11.89 -27.90 0.37
C TYR A 66 -11.01 -29.09 0.02
N GLY A 67 -10.61 -29.82 1.07
CA GLY A 67 -9.92 -31.08 0.91
C GLY A 67 -10.79 -31.96 0.04
N TYR A 68 -10.20 -32.46 -1.05
CA TYR A 68 -10.72 -33.60 -1.77
C TYR A 68 -10.82 -34.75 -0.77
N VAL A 69 -12.04 -35.06 -0.32
CA VAL A 69 -12.33 -36.30 0.43
C VAL A 69 -12.57 -37.35 -0.66
N PRO A 70 -11.69 -38.37 -0.80
CA PRO A 70 -11.87 -39.44 -1.77
C PRO A 70 -13.11 -40.31 -1.47
#